data_AF-A0A4Y2JJT2-F1
#
_entry.id   AF-A0A4Y2JJT2-F1
#
_cell.length_a   1.000
_cell.length_b   1.000
_cell.length_c   1.000
_cell.angle_alpha   90.00
_cell.angle_beta   90.00
_cell.angle_gamma   90.00
#
_symmetry.space_group_name_H-M   'P 1'
#
loop_
_entity.id
_entity.type
_entity.pdbx_description
1 polymer ?
#
loop_
_entity_poly.entity_id
_entity_poly.type
_entity_poly.pdbx_seq_one_letter_code
_entity_poly.pdbx_strand_id
1 'polypeptide(L)'
;MELDINRPLQWCICLLHTNELPLRHLLNSLDDATTGPTEFCGPIGKAIKTCEELPVVSFSSISVENMPDNIDIMVLSNDQQYPYDICLAISRGECYYDLALRNPGPVSHLRWLTTTGRILRLYVAAERPSDNPIILATYIMNVYEPVWFHVETKPSVTEEAWHI
;
A
#
# COMPACT_ATOMS: atom_id res chain seq x y z
N MET A 1 27.56 1.68 -7.49
CA MET A 1 26.12 1.42 -7.28
C MET A 1 25.39 2.70 -6.91
N GLU A 2 25.56 3.30 -5.71
CA GLU A 2 24.92 4.60 -5.40
C GLU A 2 25.45 5.75 -6.28
N LEU A 3 26.75 5.75 -6.58
CA LEU A 3 27.38 6.71 -7.50
C LEU A 3 26.89 6.59 -8.96
N ASP A 4 26.44 5.40 -9.37
CA ASP A 4 25.94 5.16 -10.73
C ASP A 4 24.46 5.54 -10.88
N ILE A 5 23.73 5.57 -9.76
CA ILE A 5 22.28 5.85 -9.69
C ILE A 5 22.03 7.27 -9.16
N ASN A 6 23.07 7.96 -8.67
CA ASN A 6 23.02 9.29 -8.07
C ASN A 6 21.89 9.46 -7.03
N ARG A 7 21.64 8.41 -6.24
CA ARG A 7 20.58 8.33 -5.22
C ARG A 7 21.08 7.59 -3.99
N PRO A 8 20.81 8.10 -2.76
CA PRO A 8 21.16 7.40 -1.52
C PRO A 8 20.20 6.22 -1.28
N LEU A 9 20.57 5.04 -1.78
CA LEU A 9 19.76 3.83 -1.71
C LEU A 9 19.56 3.37 -0.26
N GLN A 10 20.61 3.50 0.56
CA GLN A 10 20.53 3.13 1.97
C GLN A 10 19.43 3.91 2.72
N TRP A 11 19.33 5.21 2.49
CA TRP A 11 18.33 6.07 3.13
C TRP A 11 16.90 5.74 2.68
N CYS A 12 16.72 5.48 1.38
CA CYS A 12 15.42 5.08 0.84
C CYS A 12 14.94 3.78 1.50
N ILE A 13 15.82 2.77 1.61
CA ILE A 13 15.50 1.49 2.26
C ILE A 13 15.14 1.69 3.73
N CYS A 14 15.90 2.51 4.48
CA CYS A 14 15.60 2.81 5.88
C CYS A 14 14.25 3.52 6.07
N LEU A 15 13.91 4.47 5.20
CA LEU A 15 12.64 5.18 5.24
C LEU A 15 11.47 4.27 4.90
N LEU A 16 11.60 3.43 3.87
CA LEU A 16 10.58 2.46 3.50
C LEU A 16 10.34 1.45 4.63
N HIS A 17 11.39 0.85 5.20
CA HIS A 17 11.24 -0.03 6.37
C HIS A 17 10.57 0.67 7.56
N THR A 18 10.89 1.94 7.79
CA THR A 18 10.24 2.73 8.85
C THR A 18 8.76 2.93 8.59
N ASN A 19 8.36 3.13 7.32
CA ASN A 19 6.96 3.25 6.91
C ASN A 19 6.18 1.92 7.02
N GLU A 20 6.85 0.78 6.86
CA GLU A 20 6.25 -0.56 6.99
C GLU A 20 5.87 -0.91 8.43
N LEU A 21 6.64 -0.45 9.43
CA LEU A 21 6.47 -0.85 10.83
C LEU A 21 5.09 -0.51 11.42
N PRO A 22 4.55 0.72 11.28
CA PRO A 22 3.25 1.06 11.85
C PRO A 22 2.10 0.36 11.12
N LEU A 23 2.20 0.20 9.78
CA LEU A 23 1.22 -0.58 9.02
C LEU A 23 1.18 -2.03 9.51
N ARG A 24 2.35 -2.65 9.70
CA ARG A 24 2.45 -4.02 10.23
C ARG A 24 1.83 -4.14 11.61
N HIS A 25 2.09 -3.18 12.48
CA HIS A 25 1.53 -3.18 13.82
C HIS A 25 0.00 -3.04 13.79
N LEU A 26 -0.52 -2.14 12.96
CA LEU A 26 -1.95 -1.93 12.75
C LEU A 26 -2.65 -3.16 12.17
N LEU A 27 -2.05 -3.79 11.15
CA LEU A 27 -2.59 -5.01 10.58
C LEU A 27 -2.65 -6.14 11.63
N ASN A 28 -1.58 -6.31 12.41
CA ASN A 28 -1.54 -7.34 13.46
C ASN A 28 -2.56 -7.09 14.57
N SER A 29 -2.81 -5.83 14.94
CA SER A 29 -3.81 -5.51 15.97
C SER A 29 -5.25 -5.67 15.49
N LEU A 30 -5.51 -5.54 14.19
CA LEU A 30 -6.85 -5.64 13.61
C LEU A 30 -7.20 -7.03 13.06
N ASP A 31 -6.20 -7.88 12.80
CA ASP A 31 -6.40 -9.23 12.28
C ASP A 31 -6.66 -10.28 13.39
N ASP A 32 -6.54 -9.93 14.67
CA ASP A 32 -6.98 -10.73 15.82
C ASP A 32 -6.67 -12.26 15.75
N ALA A 33 -5.47 -12.66 15.34
CA ALA A 33 -4.91 -14.01 15.58
C ALA A 33 -3.51 -14.17 14.98
N THR A 34 -2.46 -14.11 15.81
CA THR A 34 -1.17 -14.70 15.44
C THR A 34 -0.92 -15.94 16.29
N THR A 35 -1.39 -17.11 15.83
CA THR A 35 -0.93 -18.42 16.33
C THR A 35 0.46 -18.80 15.79
N GLY A 36 1.27 -17.82 15.38
CA GLY A 36 2.66 -17.99 14.99
C GLY A 36 3.32 -16.69 14.50
N PRO A 37 4.66 -16.59 14.56
CA PRO A 37 5.40 -15.37 14.19
C PRO A 37 5.48 -15.10 12.67
N THR A 38 4.98 -16.00 11.83
CA THR A 38 5.32 -16.04 10.40
C THR A 38 4.15 -15.99 9.43
N GLU A 39 2.88 -15.96 9.87
CA GLU A 39 1.75 -15.91 8.93
C GLU A 39 0.60 -15.03 9.43
N PHE A 40 0.03 -14.24 8.52
CA PHE A 40 -1.26 -13.58 8.72
C PHE A 40 -2.36 -14.65 8.71
N CYS A 41 -2.81 -15.03 9.91
CA CYS A 41 -3.73 -16.15 10.12
C CYS A 41 -5.16 -15.71 10.46
N GLY A 42 -5.35 -14.44 10.74
CA GLY A 42 -6.65 -13.88 11.05
C GLY A 42 -7.56 -13.74 9.84
N PRO A 43 -8.79 -13.25 10.05
CA PRO A 43 -9.79 -13.11 8.99
C PRO A 43 -9.31 -12.21 7.84
N ILE A 44 -8.65 -11.09 8.15
CA ILE A 44 -8.09 -10.15 7.16
C ILE A 44 -6.91 -10.81 6.46
N GLY A 45 -6.00 -11.41 7.23
CA GLY A 45 -4.83 -12.14 6.71
C GLY A 45 -5.19 -13.24 5.72
N LYS A 46 -6.29 -13.95 5.96
CA LYS A 46 -6.85 -14.93 5.04
C LYS A 46 -7.54 -14.28 3.84
N ALA A 47 -8.34 -13.24 4.05
CA ALA A 47 -9.08 -12.58 2.97
C ALA A 47 -8.16 -11.91 1.95
N ILE A 48 -7.06 -11.29 2.41
CA ILE A 48 -6.07 -10.71 1.49
C ILE A 48 -5.35 -11.78 0.68
N LYS A 49 -5.36 -13.07 1.08
CA LYS A 49 -4.70 -14.16 0.33
C LYS A 49 -5.42 -14.48 -0.99
N THR A 50 -6.74 -14.25 -1.05
CA THR A 50 -7.62 -14.61 -2.17
C THR A 50 -8.44 -13.42 -2.69
N CYS A 51 -8.00 -12.19 -2.42
CA CYS A 51 -8.77 -10.97 -2.72
C CYS A 51 -9.07 -10.76 -4.21
N GLU A 52 -8.23 -11.31 -5.10
CA GLU A 52 -8.36 -11.27 -6.55
C GLU A 52 -9.56 -12.07 -7.07
N GLU A 53 -10.04 -13.04 -6.30
CA GLU A 53 -11.21 -13.86 -6.64
C GLU A 53 -12.52 -13.13 -6.33
N LEU A 54 -12.46 -12.09 -5.48
CA LEU A 54 -13.64 -11.34 -5.06
C LEU A 54 -14.02 -10.31 -6.13
N PRO A 55 -15.31 -10.15 -6.48
CA PRO A 55 -15.73 -9.13 -7.42
C PRO A 55 -15.47 -7.73 -6.84
N VAL A 56 -15.19 -6.76 -7.70
CA VAL A 56 -15.28 -5.34 -7.33
C VAL A 56 -16.75 -4.94 -7.32
N VAL A 57 -17.18 -4.28 -6.25
CA VAL A 57 -18.55 -3.81 -6.06
C VAL A 57 -18.57 -2.29 -5.87
N SER A 58 -19.74 -1.68 -5.66
CA SER A 58 -19.80 -0.27 -5.26
C SER A 58 -19.13 -0.09 -3.90
N PHE A 59 -18.28 0.92 -3.74
CA PHE A 59 -17.58 1.24 -2.49
C PHE A 59 -17.59 2.74 -2.22
N SER A 60 -17.28 3.15 -0.99
CA SER A 60 -17.13 4.56 -0.64
C SER A 60 -15.75 5.08 -1.02
N SER A 61 -15.66 6.30 -1.53
CA SER A 61 -14.34 6.89 -1.79
C SER A 61 -13.62 7.22 -0.48
N ILE A 62 -12.29 7.11 -0.51
CA ILE A 62 -11.41 7.57 0.56
C ILE A 62 -10.50 8.63 -0.06
N SER A 63 -10.53 9.86 0.46
CA SER A 63 -9.60 10.90 0.01
C SER A 63 -8.16 10.43 0.18
N VAL A 64 -7.31 10.74 -0.79
CA VAL A 64 -5.86 10.54 -0.66
C VAL A 64 -5.26 11.88 -0.26
N GLU A 65 -4.65 11.94 0.92
CA GLU A 65 -3.89 13.10 1.36
C GLU A 65 -2.43 12.95 0.97
N ASN A 66 -1.79 14.02 0.50
CA ASN A 66 -0.35 14.08 0.26
C ASN A 66 0.20 13.06 -0.76
N MET A 67 -0.57 12.63 -1.77
CA MET A 67 0.01 11.89 -2.90
C MET A 67 0.93 12.81 -3.71
N PRO A 68 2.07 12.34 -4.24
CA PRO A 68 2.89 13.17 -5.12
C PRO A 68 2.12 13.50 -6.42
N ASP A 69 2.08 14.78 -6.80
CA ASP A 69 1.30 15.26 -7.96
C ASP A 69 1.90 14.85 -9.33
N ASN A 70 3.20 14.54 -9.39
CA ASN A 70 3.96 14.36 -10.64
C ASN A 70 4.65 12.98 -10.72
N ILE A 71 3.95 11.90 -10.34
CA ILE A 71 4.48 10.57 -10.55
C ILE A 71 4.45 10.25 -12.04
N ASP A 72 5.61 10.00 -12.65
CA ASP A 72 5.68 9.43 -13.98
C ASP A 72 5.29 7.94 -13.93
N ILE A 73 4.01 7.67 -14.19
CA ILE A 73 3.42 6.33 -14.17
C ILE A 73 4.16 5.38 -15.12
N MET A 74 4.77 5.90 -16.20
CA MET A 74 5.52 5.08 -17.16
C MET A 74 6.83 4.52 -16.57
N VAL A 75 7.34 5.13 -15.51
CA VAL A 75 8.57 4.71 -14.84
C VAL A 75 8.29 3.75 -13.68
N LEU A 76 7.05 3.68 -13.21
CA LEU A 76 6.66 2.72 -12.16
C LEU A 76 6.82 1.29 -12.67
N SER A 77 7.44 0.44 -11.86
CA SER A 77 7.48 -1.00 -12.12
C SER A 77 6.08 -1.63 -11.98
N ASN A 78 5.90 -2.82 -12.54
CA ASN A 78 4.63 -3.55 -12.42
C ASN A 78 4.20 -3.75 -10.96
N ASP A 79 5.15 -3.95 -10.06
CA ASP A 79 4.90 -4.15 -8.62
C ASP A 79 4.42 -2.86 -7.91
N GLN A 80 4.66 -1.68 -8.51
CA GLN A 80 4.29 -0.36 -7.97
C GLN A 80 3.01 0.20 -8.62
N GLN A 81 2.77 -0.12 -9.89
CA GLN A 81 1.62 0.39 -10.65
C GLN A 81 0.27 -0.02 -10.05
N TYR A 82 0.13 -1.28 -9.63
CA TYR A 82 -1.15 -1.77 -9.12
C TYR A 82 -1.60 -1.03 -7.83
N PRO A 83 -0.76 -0.93 -6.78
CA PRO A 83 -1.04 -0.11 -5.59
C PRO A 83 -1.38 1.35 -5.93
N TYR A 84 -0.65 1.97 -6.86
CA TYR A 84 -0.91 3.32 -7.32
C TYR A 84 -2.31 3.46 -7.95
N ASP A 85 -2.60 2.61 -8.94
CA ASP A 85 -3.85 2.66 -9.69
C ASP A 85 -5.06 2.40 -8.79
N ILE A 86 -4.95 1.47 -7.84
CA ILE A 86 -6.05 1.19 -6.92
C ILE A 86 -6.27 2.31 -5.89
N CYS A 87 -5.21 3.02 -5.46
CA CYS A 87 -5.38 4.24 -4.67
C CYS A 87 -6.16 5.30 -5.45
N LEU A 88 -5.83 5.49 -6.73
CA LEU A 88 -6.52 6.45 -7.58
C LEU A 88 -7.97 6.05 -7.84
N ALA A 89 -8.25 4.76 -8.00
CA ALA A 89 -9.60 4.23 -8.14
C ALA A 89 -10.45 4.48 -6.87
N ILE A 90 -9.88 4.20 -5.69
CA ILE A 90 -10.57 4.43 -4.41
C ILE A 90 -10.81 5.92 -4.18
N SER A 91 -9.85 6.79 -4.48
CA SER A 91 -10.01 8.23 -4.30
C SER A 91 -11.12 8.83 -5.16
N ARG A 92 -11.30 8.28 -6.36
CA ARG A 92 -12.36 8.67 -7.30
C ARG A 92 -13.69 7.97 -7.02
N GLY A 93 -13.72 6.93 -6.20
CA GLY A 93 -14.91 6.11 -6.00
C GLY A 93 -15.23 5.20 -7.19
N GLU A 94 -14.28 5.00 -8.12
CA GLU A 94 -14.50 4.29 -9.38
C GLU A 94 -13.33 3.34 -9.68
N CYS A 95 -13.63 2.05 -9.84
CA CYS A 95 -12.64 1.04 -10.20
C CYS A 95 -13.01 0.40 -11.55
N TYR A 96 -12.15 0.60 -12.56
CA TYR A 96 -12.38 0.09 -13.91
C TYR A 96 -12.18 -1.43 -14.00
N TYR A 97 -12.86 -2.05 -14.96
CA TYR A 97 -12.87 -3.50 -15.15
C TYR A 97 -11.47 -4.10 -15.36
N ASP A 98 -10.61 -3.40 -16.12
CA ASP A 98 -9.25 -3.85 -16.36
C ASP A 98 -8.42 -3.88 -15.06
N LEU A 99 -8.55 -2.85 -14.21
CA LEU A 99 -7.90 -2.81 -12.91
C LEU A 99 -8.45 -3.88 -11.95
N ALA A 100 -9.76 -4.12 -11.98
CA ALA A 100 -10.43 -5.13 -11.16
C ALA A 100 -9.92 -6.57 -11.41
N LEU A 101 -9.50 -6.85 -12.65
CA LEU A 101 -8.96 -8.14 -13.10
C LEU A 101 -7.45 -8.31 -12.89
N ARG A 102 -6.70 -7.24 -12.63
CA ARG A 102 -5.25 -7.34 -12.42
C ARG A 102 -4.95 -8.11 -11.14
N ASN A 103 -3.98 -9.01 -11.22
CA ASN A 103 -3.46 -9.68 -10.02
C ASN A 103 -2.60 -8.69 -9.22
N PRO A 104 -2.94 -8.42 -7.95
CA PRO A 104 -2.15 -7.52 -7.10
C PRO A 104 -0.72 -8.01 -6.83
N GLY A 105 -0.45 -9.30 -7.06
CA GLY A 105 0.78 -9.98 -6.67
C GLY A 105 0.60 -10.84 -5.40
N PRO A 106 1.61 -11.65 -5.04
CA PRO A 106 1.54 -12.54 -3.88
C PRO A 106 1.73 -11.77 -2.56
N VAL A 107 1.03 -12.19 -1.49
CA VAL A 107 1.33 -11.70 -0.12
C VAL A 107 2.73 -12.14 0.28
N SER A 108 3.55 -11.19 0.72
CA SER A 108 4.90 -11.44 1.20
C SER A 108 5.24 -10.49 2.35
N HIS A 109 5.88 -11.03 3.38
CA HIS A 109 6.39 -10.24 4.52
C HIS A 109 7.52 -9.28 4.15
N LEU A 110 8.09 -9.42 2.95
CA LEU A 110 9.15 -8.56 2.41
C LEU A 110 8.62 -7.59 1.35
N ARG A 111 7.34 -7.67 0.98
CA ARG A 111 6.72 -6.83 -0.05
C ARG A 111 5.45 -6.19 0.49
N TRP A 112 5.63 -5.23 1.39
CA TRP A 112 4.51 -4.54 2.02
C TRP A 112 3.66 -3.73 1.04
N LEU A 113 4.27 -3.19 -0.02
CA LEU A 113 3.54 -2.50 -1.08
C LEU A 113 2.55 -3.44 -1.82
N THR A 114 2.90 -4.70 -2.04
CA THR A 114 1.96 -5.69 -2.59
C THR A 114 0.85 -5.99 -1.59
N THR A 115 1.20 -6.08 -0.30
CA THR A 115 0.23 -6.31 0.78
C THR A 115 -0.78 -5.16 0.88
N THR A 116 -0.35 -3.90 0.74
CA THR A 116 -1.27 -2.76 0.71
C THR A 116 -2.20 -2.79 -0.48
N GLY A 117 -1.68 -3.06 -1.68
CA GLY A 117 -2.51 -3.26 -2.87
C GLY A 117 -3.60 -4.32 -2.66
N ARG A 118 -3.27 -5.43 -1.98
CA ARG A 118 -4.25 -6.47 -1.63
C ARG A 118 -5.28 -6.05 -0.59
N ILE A 119 -4.88 -5.28 0.42
CA ILE A 119 -5.81 -4.73 1.42
C ILE A 119 -6.79 -3.75 0.74
N LEU A 120 -6.30 -2.88 -0.14
CA LEU A 120 -7.14 -1.98 -0.93
C LEU A 120 -8.04 -2.76 -1.90
N ARG A 121 -7.55 -3.85 -2.49
CA ARG A 121 -8.36 -4.74 -3.33
C ARG A 121 -9.48 -5.44 -2.54
N LEU A 122 -9.23 -5.77 -1.29
CA LEU A 122 -10.24 -6.30 -0.37
C LEU A 122 -11.28 -5.23 0.00
N TYR A 123 -10.86 -3.98 0.20
CA TYR A 123 -11.77 -2.87 0.50
C TYR A 123 -12.80 -2.65 -0.63
N VAL A 124 -12.37 -2.60 -1.88
CA VAL A 124 -13.27 -2.41 -3.04
C VAL A 124 -14.15 -3.63 -3.36
N ALA A 125 -13.96 -4.74 -2.66
CA ALA A 125 -14.73 -5.97 -2.83
C ALA A 125 -15.95 -6.07 -1.88
N ALA A 126 -16.17 -5.07 -1.03
CA ALA A 126 -17.29 -5.02 -0.10
C ALA A 126 -18.02 -3.68 -0.17
N GLU A 127 -19.35 -3.74 -0.34
CA GLU A 127 -20.19 -2.53 -0.33
C GLU A 127 -20.29 -1.92 1.07
N ARG A 128 -20.26 -2.78 2.09
CA ARG A 128 -20.31 -2.40 3.51
C ARG A 128 -19.23 -3.16 4.27
N PRO A 129 -17.95 -2.77 4.10
CA PRO A 129 -16.86 -3.40 4.83
C PRO A 129 -17.05 -3.19 6.35
N SER A 130 -16.51 -4.11 7.15
CA SER A 130 -16.42 -3.91 8.60
C SER A 130 -15.40 -2.81 8.93
N ASP A 131 -15.39 -2.35 10.18
CA ASP A 131 -14.54 -1.24 10.62
C ASP A 131 -13.04 -1.52 10.38
N ASN A 132 -12.58 -2.76 10.58
CA ASN A 132 -11.16 -3.10 10.49
C ASN A 132 -10.57 -2.88 9.07
N PRO A 133 -11.16 -3.41 7.97
CA PRO A 133 -10.75 -3.07 6.61
C PRO A 133 -10.84 -1.57 6.29
N ILE A 134 -11.85 -0.85 6.82
CA ILE A 134 -11.98 0.60 6.62
C ILE A 134 -10.80 1.33 7.26
N ILE A 135 -10.45 1.00 8.51
CA ILE A 135 -9.32 1.59 9.23
C ILE A 135 -8.01 1.35 8.47
N LEU A 136 -7.78 0.12 8.00
CA LEU A 136 -6.59 -0.22 7.23
C LEU A 136 -6.53 0.54 5.89
N ALA A 137 -7.61 0.53 5.12
CA ALA A 137 -7.66 1.24 3.84
C ALA A 137 -7.42 2.74 4.04
N THR A 138 -8.03 3.34 5.06
CA THR A 138 -7.85 4.77 5.39
C THR A 138 -6.40 5.08 5.77
N TYR A 139 -5.78 4.24 6.60
CA TYR A 139 -4.37 4.39 6.96
C TYR A 139 -3.45 4.26 5.73
N ILE A 140 -3.71 3.28 4.86
CA ILE A 140 -2.92 3.07 3.65
C ILE A 140 -3.01 4.29 2.72
N MET A 141 -4.24 4.76 2.47
CA MET A 141 -4.53 5.87 1.57
C MET A 141 -3.95 7.21 2.05
N ASN A 142 -3.92 7.47 3.36
CA ASN A 142 -3.53 8.77 3.91
C ASN A 142 -2.12 8.82 4.50
N VAL A 143 -1.50 7.66 4.78
CA VAL A 143 -0.20 7.59 5.45
C VAL A 143 0.77 6.76 4.64
N TYR A 144 0.49 5.47 4.45
CA TYR A 144 1.49 4.55 3.90
C TYR A 144 1.85 4.85 2.45
N GLU A 145 0.86 4.91 1.54
CA GLU A 145 1.08 5.07 0.10
C GLU A 145 1.68 6.46 -0.23
N PRO A 146 1.14 7.58 0.31
CA PRO A 146 1.77 8.89 0.18
C PRO A 146 3.25 8.91 0.54
N VAL A 147 3.63 8.35 1.69
CA VAL A 147 5.02 8.30 2.15
C VAL A 147 5.85 7.40 1.24
N TRP A 148 5.33 6.23 0.87
CA TRP A 148 6.02 5.26 0.02
C TRP A 148 6.40 5.89 -1.34
N PHE A 149 5.43 6.52 -2.02
CA PHE A 149 5.67 7.17 -3.31
C PHE A 149 6.52 8.44 -3.20
N HIS A 150 6.46 9.18 -2.08
CA HIS A 150 7.37 10.31 -1.84
C HIS A 150 8.82 9.87 -1.71
N VAL A 151 9.08 8.78 -0.98
CA VAL A 151 10.44 8.21 -0.86
C VAL A 151 10.92 7.73 -2.23
N GLU A 152 10.03 7.14 -3.03
CA GLU A 152 10.41 6.61 -4.34
C GLU A 152 10.71 7.69 -5.38
N THR A 153 9.94 8.77 -5.38
CA THR A 153 10.03 9.86 -6.36
C THR A 153 11.10 10.91 -6.03
N LYS A 154 11.66 10.92 -4.81
CA LYS A 154 12.75 11.85 -4.43
C LYS A 154 14.12 11.18 -4.55
N PRO A 155 14.92 11.49 -5.58
CA PRO A 155 16.26 10.92 -5.77
C PRO A 155 17.32 11.50 -4.83
N SER A 156 17.03 12.57 -4.09
CA SER A 156 17.96 13.21 -3.16
C SER A 156 17.26 13.49 -1.83
N VAL A 157 17.41 12.58 -0.87
CA VAL A 157 17.25 12.96 0.54
C VAL A 157 18.53 13.73 0.91
N THR A 158 18.60 15.00 0.53
CA THR A 158 19.69 15.93 0.90
C THR A 158 19.28 16.90 2.00
N GLU A 159 18.06 16.81 2.52
CA GLU A 159 17.68 17.60 3.69
C GLU A 159 18.17 16.90 4.95
N GLU A 160 19.39 17.27 5.35
CA GLU A 160 19.94 17.05 6.68
C GLU A 160 18.89 17.43 7.73
N ALA A 161 18.73 16.57 8.74
CA ALA A 161 17.98 16.91 9.92
C ALA A 161 18.60 18.17 10.54
N TRP A 162 17.89 19.29 10.48
CA TRP A 162 18.22 20.45 11.30
C TRP A 162 18.04 20.04 12.76
N HIS A 163 19.11 19.57 13.37
CA HIS A 163 19.23 19.49 14.82
C HIS A 163 19.26 20.93 15.32
N ILE A 164 18.17 21.36 15.97
CA ILE A 164 18.10 22.58 16.78
C ILE A 164 18.82 22.32 18.10
#